data_AF-A0A4V3R686-F1
#
_entry.id   AF-A0A4V3R686-F1
#
_cell.length_a   1.000
_cell.length_b   1.000
_cell.length_c   1.000
_cell.angle_alpha   90.00
_cell.angle_beta   90.00
_cell.angle_gamma   90.00
#
_symmetry.space_group_name_H-M   'P 1'
#
loop_
_entity.id
_entity.type
_entity.pdbx_description
1 polymer ?
#
loop_
_entity_poly.entity_id
_entity_poly.type
_entity_poly.pdbx_seq_one_letter_code
_entity_poly.pdbx_strand_id
1 'polypeptide(L)'
;MNKTAKKIIVNLKFDRNADGKIVGFVTKYNGAWHGCRAEESRPKKIVLLDISLTDVVMPGVLYRVGLIPMREDRGFVAIRATPVQFDAFIETVFDGDIPHIEVKFGNKTIVYRPNSSMSKYSDIDRIASHILRRLDIRNVYEVTQNFLIAANTLKNYCLKTA
;
A
#
# COMPACT_ATOMS: atom_id res chain seq x y z
N MET A 1 -31.21 21.17 -17.32
CA MET A 1 -30.24 21.35 -16.20
C MET A 1 -29.29 20.17 -16.16
N ASN A 2 -28.06 20.31 -16.67
CA ASN A 2 -27.02 19.30 -16.47
C ASN A 2 -26.61 19.32 -15.00
N LYS A 3 -27.16 18.40 -14.20
CA LYS A 3 -26.60 18.09 -12.88
C LYS A 3 -25.21 17.49 -13.13
N THR A 4 -24.17 18.28 -12.96
CA THR A 4 -22.80 17.80 -12.94
C THR A 4 -22.74 16.67 -11.91
N ALA A 5 -22.63 15.42 -12.38
CA ALA A 5 -22.62 14.26 -11.50
C ALA A 5 -21.51 14.46 -10.46
N LYS A 6 -21.87 14.43 -9.18
CA LYS A 6 -20.93 14.66 -8.08
C LYS A 6 -19.85 13.58 -8.15
N LYS A 7 -18.65 13.97 -8.55
CA LYS A 7 -17.50 13.05 -8.67
C LYS A 7 -17.16 12.54 -7.27
N ILE A 8 -17.37 11.25 -7.05
CA ILE A 8 -17.03 10.61 -5.78
C ILE A 8 -15.56 10.21 -5.85
N ILE A 9 -14.77 10.61 -4.85
CA ILE A 9 -13.35 10.24 -4.74
C ILE A 9 -13.18 9.48 -3.44
N VAL A 10 -12.63 8.26 -3.54
CA VAL A 10 -12.38 7.40 -2.38
C VAL A 10 -11.03 6.70 -2.52
N ASN A 11 -10.46 6.29 -1.40
CA ASN A 11 -9.33 5.35 -1.40
C ASN A 11 -9.88 3.94 -1.29
N LEU A 12 -9.51 3.04 -2.21
CA LEU A 12 -9.97 1.66 -2.20
C LEU A 12 -8.90 0.71 -2.73
N LYS A 13 -8.95 -0.54 -2.27
CA LYS A 13 -8.17 -1.65 -2.81
C LYS A 13 -9.09 -2.52 -3.65
N PHE A 14 -8.56 -3.00 -4.76
CA PHE A 14 -9.26 -3.97 -5.59
C PHE A 14 -8.74 -5.37 -5.26
N ASP A 15 -9.60 -6.37 -5.41
CA ASP A 15 -9.29 -7.78 -5.24
C ASP A 15 -9.85 -8.57 -6.43
N ARG A 16 -9.40 -9.82 -6.59
CA ARG A 16 -9.98 -10.72 -7.59
C ARG A 16 -11.20 -11.41 -7.00
N ASN A 17 -12.31 -11.39 -7.71
CA ASN A 17 -13.48 -12.21 -7.36
C ASN A 17 -13.26 -13.69 -7.79
N ALA A 18 -14.23 -14.55 -7.49
CA ALA A 18 -14.18 -15.98 -7.85
C ALA A 18 -14.02 -16.22 -9.36
N ASP A 19 -14.52 -15.32 -10.21
CA ASP A 19 -14.38 -15.39 -11.67
C ASP A 19 -13.05 -14.79 -12.19
N GLY A 20 -12.14 -14.40 -11.29
CA GLY A 20 -10.85 -13.78 -11.61
C GLY A 20 -10.90 -12.31 -12.00
N LYS A 21 -12.09 -11.68 -12.00
CA LYS A 21 -12.29 -10.25 -12.32
C LYS A 21 -11.84 -9.37 -11.18
N ILE A 22 -11.18 -8.26 -11.51
CA ILE A 22 -10.73 -7.26 -10.55
C ILE A 22 -11.92 -6.38 -10.17
N VAL A 23 -12.29 -6.40 -8.89
CA VAL A 23 -13.44 -5.65 -8.35
C VAL A 23 -13.05 -4.98 -7.04
N GLY A 24 -13.69 -3.85 -6.76
CA GLY A 24 -13.57 -3.13 -5.49
C GLY A 24 -14.93 -3.06 -4.81
N PHE A 25 -14.94 -2.61 -3.55
CA PHE A 25 -16.17 -2.36 -2.84
C PHE A 25 -16.11 -1.02 -2.13
N VAL A 26 -17.27 -0.38 -2.04
CA VAL A 26 -17.47 0.82 -1.23
C VAL A 26 -18.66 0.64 -0.31
N THR A 27 -18.54 1.12 0.91
CA THR A 27 -19.65 1.21 1.87
C THR A 27 -19.92 2.67 2.18
N LYS A 28 -21.16 2.95 2.60
CA LYS A 28 -21.55 4.30 3.01
C LYS A 28 -21.57 4.36 4.53
N TYR A 29 -20.78 5.25 5.10
CA TYR A 29 -20.70 5.48 6.54
C TYR A 29 -20.68 6.98 6.82
N ASN A 30 -21.53 7.43 7.75
CA ASN A 30 -21.73 8.85 8.09
C ASN A 30 -21.94 9.75 6.87
N GLY A 31 -22.76 9.30 5.91
CA GLY A 31 -23.10 10.06 4.70
C GLY A 31 -22.03 10.07 3.61
N ALA A 32 -20.82 9.56 3.86
CA ALA A 32 -19.71 9.51 2.92
C ALA A 32 -19.43 8.08 2.43
N TRP A 33 -18.88 7.97 1.22
CA TRP A 33 -18.42 6.71 0.65
C TRP A 33 -16.99 6.42 1.08
N HIS A 34 -16.73 5.17 1.43
CA HIS A 34 -15.41 4.67 1.83
C HIS A 34 -15.12 3.36 1.11
N GLY A 35 -13.88 3.13 0.69
CA GLY A 35 -13.46 1.81 0.22
C GLY A 35 -13.54 0.79 1.35
N CYS A 36 -14.00 -0.42 1.04
CA CYS A 36 -14.09 -1.51 2.01
C CYS A 36 -13.68 -2.84 1.38
N ARG A 37 -13.50 -3.87 2.22
CA ARG A 37 -13.19 -5.23 1.77
C ARG A 37 -14.44 -5.96 1.30
N ALA A 38 -14.26 -7.09 0.60
CA ALA A 38 -15.36 -7.95 0.19
C ALA A 38 -16.10 -8.55 1.40
N GLU A 39 -15.41 -8.76 2.51
CA GLU A 39 -15.95 -9.34 3.75
C GLU A 39 -16.63 -8.29 4.65
N GLU A 40 -16.67 -7.02 4.26
CA GLU A 40 -17.34 -5.97 5.01
C GLU A 40 -18.81 -6.35 5.27
N SER A 41 -19.24 -6.28 6.54
CA SER A 41 -20.57 -6.70 6.99
C SER A 41 -21.64 -5.64 6.71
N ARG A 42 -21.24 -4.37 6.61
CA ARG A 42 -22.14 -3.27 6.25
C ARG A 42 -22.62 -3.41 4.80
N PRO A 43 -23.81 -2.84 4.47
CA PRO A 43 -24.25 -2.69 3.10
C PRO A 43 -23.15 -2.02 2.26
N LYS A 44 -22.75 -2.69 1.19
CA LYS A 44 -21.69 -2.27 0.30
C LYS A 44 -22.14 -2.36 -1.15
N LYS A 45 -21.45 -1.61 -2.00
CA LYS A 45 -21.66 -1.57 -3.44
C LYS A 45 -20.39 -1.97 -4.15
N ILE A 46 -20.56 -2.69 -5.26
CA ILE A 46 -19.46 -3.08 -6.12
C ILE A 46 -18.93 -1.87 -6.88
N VAL A 47 -17.61 -1.86 -7.06
CA VAL A 47 -16.89 -0.95 -7.94
C VAL A 47 -16.27 -1.79 -9.04
N LEU A 48 -16.69 -1.55 -10.28
CA LEU A 48 -16.08 -2.13 -11.46
C LEU A 48 -15.03 -1.18 -12.03
N LEU A 49 -14.02 -1.74 -12.69
CA LEU A 49 -13.05 -0.95 -13.44
C LEU A 49 -13.62 -0.56 -14.80
N ASP A 50 -13.37 0.68 -15.21
CA ASP A 50 -13.38 1.01 -16.62
C ASP A 50 -12.34 0.16 -17.37
N ILE A 51 -12.62 -0.18 -18.63
CA ILE A 51 -11.75 -1.05 -19.44
C ILE A 51 -10.33 -0.48 -19.57
N SER A 52 -10.18 0.85 -19.59
CA SER A 52 -8.88 1.52 -19.66
C SER A 52 -8.01 1.32 -18.40
N LEU A 53 -8.59 0.86 -17.30
CA LEU A 53 -7.88 0.64 -16.03
C LEU A 53 -7.56 -0.84 -15.76
N THR A 54 -8.12 -1.77 -16.54
CA THR A 54 -8.02 -3.21 -16.26
C THR A 54 -6.58 -3.71 -16.21
N ASP A 55 -5.70 -3.20 -17.06
CA ASP A 55 -4.28 -3.62 -17.13
C ASP A 55 -3.36 -2.79 -16.22
N VAL A 56 -3.86 -1.71 -15.61
CA VAL A 56 -3.07 -0.79 -14.79
C VAL A 56 -3.31 -1.02 -13.30
N VAL A 57 -4.52 -1.46 -12.93
CA VAL A 57 -4.89 -1.68 -11.54
C VAL A 57 -4.47 -3.09 -11.09
N MET A 58 -3.62 -3.13 -10.08
CA MET A 58 -3.17 -4.37 -9.45
C MET A 58 -3.94 -4.66 -8.16
N PRO A 59 -4.38 -5.91 -7.94
CA PRO A 59 -5.00 -6.30 -6.67
C PRO A 59 -4.11 -6.02 -5.45
N GLY A 60 -4.72 -5.69 -4.31
CA GLY A 60 -4.03 -5.45 -3.04
C GLY A 60 -3.32 -4.09 -2.90
N VAL A 61 -3.14 -3.34 -4.00
CA VAL A 61 -2.61 -1.97 -4.01
C VAL A 61 -3.73 -0.98 -3.69
N LEU A 62 -3.41 0.04 -2.88
CA LEU A 62 -4.36 1.09 -2.52
C LEU A 62 -4.37 2.17 -3.62
N TYR A 63 -5.54 2.50 -4.14
CA TYR A 63 -5.70 3.54 -5.15
C TYR A 63 -6.61 4.66 -4.64
N ARG A 64 -6.29 5.90 -5.02
CA ARG A 64 -7.22 7.01 -5.00
C ARG A 64 -8.04 6.96 -6.28
N VAL A 65 -9.33 6.68 -6.15
CA VAL A 65 -10.21 6.33 -7.26
C VAL A 65 -11.29 7.39 -7.46
N GLY A 66 -11.53 7.76 -8.72
CA GLY A 66 -12.68 8.55 -9.14
C GLY A 66 -13.82 7.65 -9.61
N LEU A 67 -15.00 7.79 -8.98
CA LEU A 67 -16.16 6.95 -9.20
C LEU A 67 -17.30 7.70 -9.90
N ILE A 68 -17.98 7.00 -10.81
CA ILE A 68 -19.26 7.40 -11.40
C ILE A 68 -20.33 6.36 -11.01
N PRO A 69 -21.51 6.78 -10.54
CA PRO A 69 -22.59 5.85 -10.22
C PRO A 69 -23.10 5.14 -11.48
N MET A 70 -23.36 3.84 -11.35
CA MET A 70 -24.08 3.09 -12.38
C MET A 70 -25.55 3.50 -12.45
N ARG A 71 -26.22 3.17 -13.56
CA ARG A 71 -27.69 3.25 -13.64
C ARG A 71 -28.33 2.36 -12.57
N GLU A 72 -29.49 2.79 -12.08
CA GLU A 72 -30.28 2.04 -11.09
C GLU A 72 -29.55 1.79 -9.76
N ASP A 73 -28.53 2.60 -9.45
CA ASP A 73 -27.85 2.61 -8.16
C ASP A 73 -27.15 1.27 -7.77
N ARG A 74 -26.88 0.41 -8.77
CA ARG A 74 -26.31 -0.94 -8.60
C ARG A 74 -24.83 -0.98 -8.21
N GLY A 75 -24.14 0.16 -8.28
CA GLY A 75 -22.71 0.22 -8.00
C GLY A 75 -22.04 1.45 -8.59
N PHE A 76 -20.72 1.37 -8.73
CA PHE A 76 -19.91 2.43 -9.32
C PHE A 76 -18.95 1.90 -10.38
N VAL A 77 -18.61 2.73 -11.35
CA VAL A 77 -17.49 2.51 -12.26
C VAL A 77 -16.34 3.41 -11.84
N ALA A 78 -15.17 2.81 -11.63
CA ALA A 78 -13.91 3.51 -11.44
C ALA A 78 -13.40 3.97 -12.81
N ILE A 79 -13.37 5.29 -13.02
CA ILE A 79 -12.92 5.90 -14.28
C ILE A 79 -11.50 6.47 -14.20
N ARG A 80 -10.94 6.55 -12.98
CA ARG A 80 -9.57 6.96 -12.71
C ARG A 80 -9.08 6.24 -11.47
N ALA A 81 -7.84 5.75 -11.49
CA ALA A 81 -7.20 5.14 -10.33
C ALA A 81 -5.73 5.57 -10.30
N THR A 82 -5.31 6.22 -9.22
CA THR A 82 -3.90 6.59 -9.00
C THR A 82 -3.39 5.84 -7.78
N PRO A 83 -2.28 5.06 -7.88
CA PRO A 83 -1.71 4.39 -6.72
C PRO A 83 -1.41 5.40 -5.61
N VAL A 84 -1.80 5.07 -4.38
CA VAL A 84 -1.44 5.86 -3.20
C VAL A 84 -0.03 5.49 -2.79
N GLN A 85 0.85 6.47 -2.77
CA GLN A 85 2.22 6.35 -2.30
C GLN A 85 2.39 7.13 -1.01
N PHE A 86 3.12 6.53 -0.07
CA PHE A 86 3.43 7.10 1.22
C PHE A 86 4.90 7.51 1.26
N ASP A 87 5.19 8.61 1.94
CA ASP A 87 6.55 8.94 2.33
C ASP A 87 7.05 7.88 3.32
N ALA A 88 8.33 7.53 3.20
CA ALA A 88 8.98 6.56 4.07
C ALA A 88 9.97 7.25 5.00
N PHE A 89 10.01 6.79 6.24
CA PHE A 89 10.94 7.22 7.26
C PHE A 89 11.83 6.05 7.68
N ILE A 90 13.13 6.30 7.81
CA ILE A 90 14.12 5.31 8.22
C ILE A 90 14.72 5.76 9.54
N GLU A 91 14.68 4.89 10.54
CA GLU A 91 15.24 5.15 11.85
C GLU A 91 15.99 3.95 12.40
N THR A 92 16.98 4.25 13.25
CA THR A 92 17.62 3.27 14.11
C THR A 92 16.87 3.23 15.43
N VAL A 93 16.33 2.07 15.77
CA VAL A 93 15.56 1.80 16.99
C VAL A 93 16.38 0.84 17.87
N PHE A 94 16.13 0.88 19.17
CA PHE A 94 16.82 0.06 20.16
C PHE A 94 15.80 -0.78 20.95
N ASP A 95 15.90 -2.10 20.83
CA ASP A 95 15.19 -3.05 21.68
C ASP A 95 16.12 -3.40 22.87
N GLY A 96 16.13 -2.53 23.90
CA GLY A 96 17.17 -2.56 24.93
C GLY A 96 18.50 -2.07 24.37
N ASP A 97 19.57 -2.85 24.47
CA ASP A 97 20.88 -2.54 23.88
C ASP A 97 21.06 -3.10 22.45
N ILE A 98 20.01 -3.69 21.87
CA ILE A 98 20.06 -4.31 20.55
C ILE A 98 19.54 -3.33 19.50
N PRO A 99 20.41 -2.70 18.69
CA PRO A 99 19.97 -1.79 17.65
C PRO A 99 19.42 -2.52 16.42
N HIS A 100 18.43 -1.91 15.77
CA HIS A 100 17.84 -2.36 14.51
C HIS A 100 17.37 -1.18 13.66
N ILE A 101 17.15 -1.40 12.37
CA ILE A 101 16.60 -0.38 11.46
C ILE A 101 15.14 -0.65 11.20
N GLU A 102 14.32 0.38 11.26
CA GLU A 102 12.92 0.36 10.83
C GLU A 102 12.70 1.30 9.64
N VAL A 103 12.07 0.80 8.58
CA VAL A 103 11.56 1.59 7.45
C VAL A 103 10.05 1.65 7.56
N LYS A 104 9.52 2.80 7.97
CA LYS A 104 8.10 3.05 8.23
C LYS A 104 7.46 3.83 7.08
N PHE A 105 6.30 3.38 6.61
CA PHE A 105 5.53 4.07 5.56
C PHE A 105 4.06 3.64 5.61
N GLY A 106 3.15 4.61 5.57
CA GLY A 106 1.73 4.35 5.81
C GLY A 106 1.52 3.59 7.13
N ASN A 107 0.84 2.45 7.08
CA ASN A 107 0.62 1.56 8.25
C ASN A 107 1.56 0.34 8.24
N LYS A 108 2.74 0.44 7.63
CA LYS A 108 3.66 -0.68 7.45
C LYS A 108 5.04 -0.32 8.00
N THR A 109 5.71 -1.35 8.50
CA THR A 109 7.10 -1.29 8.97
C THR A 109 7.86 -2.47 8.38
N ILE A 110 9.00 -2.19 7.74
CA ILE A 110 9.99 -3.18 7.34
C ILE A 110 11.15 -3.07 8.32
N VAL A 111 11.64 -4.21 8.82
CA VAL A 111 12.64 -4.26 9.90
C VAL A 111 13.89 -4.99 9.44
N TYR A 112 15.05 -4.40 9.70
CA TYR A 112 16.35 -5.03 9.60
C TYR A 112 16.99 -5.17 10.98
N ARG A 113 17.31 -6.40 11.38
CA ARG A 113 17.99 -6.78 12.62
C ARG A 113 19.28 -7.55 12.28
N PRO A 114 20.46 -6.96 12.53
CA PRO A 114 21.75 -7.62 12.23
C PRO A 114 21.89 -9.00 12.85
N ASN A 115 21.43 -9.16 14.10
CA ASN A 115 21.62 -10.37 14.90
C ASN A 115 20.47 -11.40 14.74
N SER A 116 19.56 -11.21 13.78
CA SER A 116 18.46 -12.16 13.58
C SER A 116 18.93 -13.43 12.87
N SER A 117 18.53 -14.59 13.40
CA SER A 117 18.70 -15.88 12.72
C SER A 117 17.81 -16.05 11.49
N MET A 118 16.79 -15.18 11.33
CA MET A 118 15.87 -15.23 10.19
C MET A 118 16.35 -14.28 9.09
N SER A 119 16.69 -14.82 7.92
CA SER A 119 17.18 -14.03 6.78
C SER A 119 16.22 -12.92 6.33
N LYS A 120 14.91 -13.08 6.50
CA LYS A 120 13.93 -12.00 6.22
C LYS A 120 14.15 -10.72 7.04
N TYR A 121 14.91 -10.81 8.14
CA TYR A 121 15.24 -9.68 9.02
C TYR A 121 16.74 -9.36 9.01
N SER A 122 17.64 -10.28 8.65
CA SER A 122 19.10 -10.05 8.70
C SER A 122 19.79 -9.92 7.34
N ASP A 123 19.10 -10.24 6.23
CA ASP A 123 19.66 -10.13 4.88
C ASP A 123 19.35 -8.76 4.27
N ILE A 124 20.38 -7.91 4.17
CA ILE A 124 20.27 -6.54 3.65
C ILE A 124 19.77 -6.54 2.20
N ASP A 125 20.31 -7.41 1.33
CA ASP A 125 19.98 -7.42 -0.09
C ASP A 125 18.55 -7.89 -0.34
N ARG A 126 18.12 -8.89 0.44
CA ARG A 126 16.73 -9.37 0.42
C ARG A 126 15.76 -8.28 0.85
N ILE A 127 16.09 -7.53 1.90
CA ILE A 127 15.23 -6.44 2.41
C ILE A 127 15.22 -5.26 1.42
N ALA A 128 16.38 -4.87 0.89
CA ALA A 128 16.48 -3.82 -0.12
C ALA A 128 15.66 -4.16 -1.38
N SER A 129 15.75 -5.42 -1.84
CA SER A 129 14.94 -5.93 -2.95
C SER A 129 13.44 -5.90 -2.64
N HIS A 130 13.06 -6.20 -1.40
CA HIS A 130 11.67 -6.11 -0.97
C HIS A 130 11.15 -4.67 -0.94
N ILE A 131 11.96 -3.70 -0.48
CA ILE A 131 11.65 -2.26 -0.53
C ILE A 131 11.52 -1.80 -1.99
N LEU A 132 12.46 -2.19 -2.86
CA LEU A 132 12.49 -1.73 -4.26
C LEU A 132 11.25 -2.13 -5.08
N ARG A 133 10.63 -3.27 -4.75
CA ARG A 133 9.42 -3.77 -5.41
C ARG A 133 8.13 -3.10 -4.91
N ARG A 134 8.22 -2.17 -3.95
CA ARG A 134 7.05 -1.51 -3.37
C ARG A 134 6.51 -0.44 -4.29
N LEU A 135 5.23 -0.55 -4.63
CA LEU A 135 4.50 0.46 -5.39
C LEU A 135 3.88 1.55 -4.51
N ASP A 136 3.82 1.31 -3.20
CA ASP A 136 3.20 2.17 -2.20
C ASP A 136 4.20 3.06 -1.43
N ILE A 137 5.47 3.08 -1.85
CA ILE A 137 6.51 3.96 -1.32
C ILE A 137 6.81 5.05 -2.35
N ARG A 138 6.77 6.31 -1.93
CA ARG A 138 7.22 7.45 -2.75
C ARG A 138 8.74 7.45 -2.81
N ASN A 139 9.31 7.76 -3.98
CA ASN A 139 10.76 7.79 -4.22
C ASN A 139 11.47 6.48 -3.79
N VAL A 140 10.88 5.33 -4.14
CA VAL A 140 11.32 4.01 -3.66
C VAL A 140 12.82 3.75 -3.86
N TYR A 141 13.42 4.19 -4.96
CA TYR A 141 14.86 4.06 -5.22
C TYR A 141 15.71 4.79 -4.17
N GLU A 142 15.35 6.03 -3.84
CA GLU A 142 16.03 6.83 -2.83
C GLU A 142 15.89 6.19 -1.45
N VAL A 143 14.69 5.74 -1.10
CA VAL A 143 14.41 5.03 0.16
C VAL A 143 15.26 3.75 0.26
N THR A 144 15.37 2.97 -0.83
CA THR A 144 16.22 1.78 -0.87
C THR A 144 17.70 2.12 -0.65
N GLN A 145 18.22 3.19 -1.27
CA GLN A 145 19.61 3.62 -1.06
C GLN A 145 19.85 4.07 0.38
N ASN A 146 18.95 4.87 0.94
CA ASN A 146 19.04 5.32 2.33
C ASN A 146 18.99 4.14 3.31
N PHE A 147 18.17 3.13 3.02
CA PHE A 147 18.14 1.87 3.79
C PHE A 147 19.48 1.13 3.70
N LEU A 148 20.05 0.96 2.50
CA LEU A 148 21.34 0.29 2.31
C LEU A 148 22.45 0.97 3.11
N ILE A 149 22.49 2.30 3.10
CA ILE A 149 23.47 3.09 3.88
C ILE A 149 23.28 2.85 5.39
N ALA A 150 22.06 2.98 5.89
CA ALA A 150 21.75 2.80 7.31
C ALA A 150 22.04 1.37 7.79
N ALA A 151 21.62 0.36 7.02
CA ALA A 151 21.81 -1.05 7.36
C ALA A 151 23.29 -1.46 7.37
N ASN A 152 24.08 -1.03 6.37
CA ASN A 152 25.52 -1.31 6.34
C ASN A 152 26.27 -0.58 7.46
N THR A 153 25.89 0.66 7.76
CA THR A 153 26.45 1.42 8.89
C THR A 153 26.21 0.67 10.20
N LEU A 154 24.98 0.22 10.43
CA LEU A 154 24.63 -0.53 11.63
C LEU A 154 25.35 -1.88 11.71
N LYS A 155 25.40 -2.63 10.61
CA LYS A 155 26.13 -3.91 10.53
C LYS A 155 27.60 -3.74 10.95
N ASN A 156 28.25 -2.71 10.42
CA ASN A 156 29.65 -2.41 10.74
C ASN A 156 29.85 -1.98 12.19
N TYR A 157 28.88 -1.27 12.79
CA TYR A 157 28.90 -0.94 14.21
C TYR A 157 28.83 -2.21 15.07
N CYS A 158 27.88 -3.10 14.80
CA CYS A 158 27.71 -4.35 15.56
C CYS A 158 28.92 -5.29 15.46
N LEU A 159 29.59 -5.33 14.29
CA LEU A 159 30.81 -6.14 14.11
C LEU A 159 32.02 -5.62 14.88
N LYS A 160 32.07 -4.31 15.21
CA LYS A 160 33.16 -3.73 16.01
C LYS A 160 32.97 -3.92 17.52
N THR A 161 31.74 -4.19 17.94
CA THR A 161 31.35 -4.34 19.35
C THR A 161 31.17 -5.80 19.78
N ALA A 162 31.33 -6.75 18.86
CA ALA A 162 31.27 -8.20 19.10
C ALA A 162 32.68 -8.77 19.28
#